data_AF-A0AAE1FFP1-F1
#
_entry.id   AF-A0AAE1FFP1-F1
#
_cell.length_a   1.000
_cell.length_b   1.000
_cell.length_c   1.000
_cell.angle_alpha   90.00
_cell.angle_beta   90.00
_cell.angle_gamma   90.00
#
_symmetry.space_group_name_H-M   'P 1'
#
loop_
_entity.id
_entity.type
_entity.pdbx_description
1 polymer ?
#
loop_
_entity_poly.entity_id
_entity_poly.type
_entity_poly.pdbx_seq_one_letter_code
_entity_poly.pdbx_strand_id
1 'polypeptide(L)'
;MRNDIMSSFEHCSSSDANPKHHLCPKSSESWCFYQKALALGKEPQSHSEMKVSFTLLPDQLQLVRKVYERLTNDDMMKRCLKGHTQNPNESFHSRVWLYSPKHLNTSKNKLDFAVARAVSVYNAGYKDSNIYESLGIPFTKTTEKYLDNNDKMMDAPLKKRMRNKRLQKELHYTPGGIFPKFDGVYAIGEIRANQSPS
;
A
#
# COMPACT_ATOMS: atom_id res chain seq x y z
N MET A 1 -13.85 7.00 4.47
CA MET A 1 -12.98 5.79 4.48
C MET A 1 -13.66 4.49 4.94
N ARG A 2 -14.21 4.36 6.16
CA ARG A 2 -14.85 3.09 6.60
C ARG A 2 -15.97 2.64 5.65
N ASN A 3 -16.94 3.52 5.42
CA ASN A 3 -18.06 3.22 4.54
C ASN A 3 -17.60 2.98 3.10
N ASP A 4 -16.57 3.69 2.64
CA ASP A 4 -16.00 3.48 1.30
C ASP A 4 -15.36 2.09 1.17
N ILE A 5 -14.58 1.63 2.17
CA ILE A 5 -14.00 0.28 2.17
C ILE A 5 -15.10 -0.78 2.19
N MET A 6 -16.09 -0.61 3.07
CA MET A 6 -17.20 -1.56 3.18
C MET A 6 -18.10 -1.54 1.94
N SER A 7 -18.25 -0.39 1.29
CA SER A 7 -19.00 -0.27 0.03
C SER A 7 -18.39 -1.11 -1.09
N SER A 8 -17.08 -1.33 -1.10
CA SER A 8 -16.43 -2.26 -2.03
C SER A 8 -16.88 -3.71 -1.81
N PHE A 9 -17.03 -4.15 -0.56
CA PHE A 9 -17.58 -5.47 -0.25
C PHE A 9 -19.06 -5.59 -0.66
N GLU A 10 -19.84 -4.56 -0.33
CA GLU A 10 -21.26 -4.52 -0.66
C GLU A 10 -21.46 -4.51 -2.19
N HIS A 11 -20.64 -3.77 -2.95
CA HIS A 11 -20.61 -3.80 -4.41
C HIS A 11 -20.30 -5.17 -4.98
N CYS A 12 -19.21 -5.80 -4.51
CA CYS A 12 -18.82 -7.11 -5.01
C CYS A 12 -19.86 -8.19 -4.65
N SER A 13 -20.65 -8.03 -3.59
CA SER A 13 -21.69 -8.99 -3.19
C SER A 13 -23.11 -8.57 -3.60
N SER A 14 -23.24 -7.53 -4.43
CA SER A 14 -24.50 -6.97 -4.92
C SER A 14 -25.01 -7.73 -6.13
N SER A 15 -26.33 -7.76 -6.30
CA SER A 15 -26.99 -8.32 -7.48
C SER A 15 -28.20 -7.48 -7.88
N ASP A 16 -28.73 -7.68 -9.08
CA ASP A 16 -29.94 -6.97 -9.52
C ASP A 16 -31.16 -7.27 -8.63
N ALA A 17 -31.25 -8.51 -8.13
CA ALA A 17 -32.30 -8.93 -7.19
C ALA A 17 -32.09 -8.38 -5.76
N ASN A 18 -30.85 -8.08 -5.38
CA ASN A 18 -30.51 -7.57 -4.06
C ASN A 18 -29.41 -6.49 -4.16
N PRO A 19 -29.77 -5.25 -4.56
CA PRO A 19 -28.82 -4.18 -4.77
C PRO A 19 -28.30 -3.61 -3.44
N LYS A 20 -26.99 -3.69 -3.21
CA LYS A 20 -26.34 -3.31 -1.95
C LYS A 20 -25.50 -2.04 -2.08
N HIS A 21 -26.15 -0.91 -2.34
CA HIS A 21 -25.48 0.38 -2.53
C HIS A 21 -25.74 1.41 -1.42
N HIS A 22 -26.23 0.96 -0.26
CA HIS A 22 -26.65 1.82 0.84
C HIS A 22 -25.51 2.65 1.47
N LEU A 23 -24.26 2.18 1.39
CA LEU A 23 -23.07 2.88 1.90
C LEU A 23 -22.48 3.89 0.92
N CYS A 24 -23.01 3.97 -0.30
CA CYS A 24 -22.46 4.82 -1.35
C CYS A 24 -23.04 6.24 -1.30
N PRO A 25 -22.31 7.26 -1.80
CA PRO A 25 -22.83 8.61 -1.92
C PRO A 25 -24.08 8.65 -2.82
N LYS A 26 -25.13 9.35 -2.39
CA LYS A 26 -26.40 9.54 -3.12
C LYS A 26 -26.39 10.86 -3.89
N SER A 27 -25.59 10.94 -4.95
CA SER A 27 -25.37 12.17 -5.72
C SER A 27 -25.21 11.84 -7.21
N SER A 28 -25.51 12.80 -8.09
CA SER A 28 -25.24 12.69 -9.53
C SER A 28 -23.74 12.54 -9.84
N GLU A 29 -22.88 12.98 -8.92
CA GLU A 29 -21.43 12.84 -8.96
C GLU A 29 -20.94 11.61 -8.19
N SER A 30 -21.84 10.70 -7.80
CA SER A 30 -21.45 9.46 -7.14
C SER A 30 -20.60 8.60 -8.07
N TRP A 31 -19.54 8.02 -7.53
CA TRP A 31 -18.74 7.00 -8.21
C TRP A 31 -19.49 5.67 -8.33
N CYS A 32 -20.53 5.46 -7.53
CA CYS A 32 -21.38 4.28 -7.56
C CYS A 32 -22.38 4.38 -8.73
N PHE A 33 -22.26 3.49 -9.72
CA PHE A 33 -23.12 3.50 -10.91
C PHE A 33 -24.62 3.47 -10.55
N TYR A 34 -24.99 2.69 -9.53
CA TYR A 34 -26.36 2.53 -9.08
C TYR A 34 -26.92 3.81 -8.45
N GLN A 35 -26.23 4.39 -7.46
CA GLN A 35 -26.67 5.64 -6.82
C GLN A 35 -26.65 6.82 -7.78
N LYS A 36 -25.69 6.85 -8.71
CA LYS A 36 -25.61 7.87 -9.76
C LYS A 36 -26.81 7.80 -10.70
N ALA A 37 -27.18 6.60 -11.15
CA ALA A 37 -28.35 6.41 -12.02
C ALA A 37 -29.64 6.89 -11.32
N LEU A 38 -29.84 6.48 -10.06
CA LEU A 38 -30.98 6.93 -9.26
C LEU A 38 -31.02 8.46 -9.08
N ALA A 39 -29.88 9.09 -8.78
CA ALA A 39 -29.80 10.54 -8.62
C ALA A 39 -30.09 11.31 -9.92
N LEU A 40 -29.84 10.70 -11.08
CA LEU A 40 -30.13 11.26 -12.40
C LEU A 40 -31.53 10.87 -12.93
N GLY A 41 -32.34 10.13 -12.16
CA GLY A 41 -33.64 9.63 -12.59
C GLY A 41 -33.58 8.61 -13.72
N LYS A 42 -32.45 7.88 -13.85
CA LYS A 42 -32.24 6.83 -14.85
C LYS A 42 -32.29 5.46 -14.20
N GLU A 43 -32.61 4.43 -14.99
CA GLU A 43 -32.49 3.05 -14.52
C GLU A 43 -31.02 2.64 -14.37
N PRO A 44 -30.63 2.01 -13.25
CA PRO A 44 -29.30 1.47 -13.06
C PRO A 44 -28.96 0.38 -14.07
N GLN A 45 -27.69 0.29 -14.45
CA GLN A 45 -27.17 -0.82 -15.25
C GLN A 45 -27.28 -2.15 -14.48
N SER A 46 -27.27 -3.27 -15.20
CA SER A 46 -27.26 -4.59 -14.57
C SER A 46 -25.92 -4.88 -13.90
N HIS A 47 -25.97 -5.52 -12.74
CA HIS A 47 -24.80 -6.03 -12.03
C HIS A 47 -24.05 -7.12 -12.82
N SER A 48 -24.70 -7.74 -13.81
CA SER A 48 -24.06 -8.72 -14.70
C SER A 48 -22.90 -8.13 -15.51
N GLU A 49 -22.90 -6.81 -15.75
CA GLU A 49 -21.83 -6.10 -16.46
C GLU A 49 -20.65 -5.73 -15.53
N MET A 50 -20.75 -5.98 -14.22
CA MET A 50 -19.68 -5.67 -13.28
C MET A 50 -18.51 -6.66 -13.43
N LYS A 51 -17.33 -6.11 -13.70
CA LYS A 51 -16.07 -6.88 -13.81
C LYS A 51 -15.62 -7.51 -12.49
N VAL A 52 -16.13 -7.02 -11.36
CA VAL A 52 -15.66 -7.40 -10.02
C VAL A 52 -16.87 -7.77 -9.17
N SER A 53 -17.24 -9.04 -9.21
CA SER A 53 -18.33 -9.62 -8.43
C SER A 53 -17.83 -10.87 -7.69
N PHE A 54 -18.33 -11.08 -6.48
CA PHE A 54 -18.06 -12.26 -5.68
C PHE A 54 -19.08 -13.35 -6.03
N THR A 55 -18.64 -14.30 -6.84
CA THR A 55 -19.38 -15.55 -7.08
C THR A 55 -19.07 -16.55 -5.96
N LEU A 56 -19.45 -16.21 -4.73
CA LEU A 56 -19.17 -16.99 -3.52
C LEU A 56 -20.47 -17.45 -2.85
N LEU A 57 -20.42 -18.60 -2.18
CA LEU A 57 -21.53 -19.08 -1.36
C LEU A 57 -21.75 -18.14 -0.15
N PRO A 58 -22.96 -18.09 0.43
CA PRO A 58 -23.26 -17.21 1.57
C PRO A 58 -22.27 -17.32 2.73
N ASP A 59 -21.86 -18.54 3.09
CA ASP A 59 -20.91 -18.78 4.18
C ASP A 59 -19.51 -18.24 3.86
N GLN A 60 -19.08 -18.35 2.59
CA GLN A 60 -17.80 -17.82 2.12
C GLN A 60 -17.84 -16.28 2.08
N LEU A 61 -18.94 -15.69 1.65
CA LEU A 61 -19.15 -14.23 1.72
C LEU A 61 -19.05 -13.73 3.15
N GLN A 62 -19.57 -14.48 4.13
CA GLN A 62 -19.46 -14.11 5.53
C GLN A 62 -18.01 -14.14 6.03
N LEU A 63 -17.18 -15.08 5.58
CA LEU A 63 -15.75 -15.08 5.88
C LEU A 63 -15.03 -13.88 5.28
N VAL A 64 -15.34 -13.52 4.04
CA VAL A 64 -14.80 -12.32 3.39
C VAL A 64 -15.25 -11.06 4.14
N ARG A 65 -16.52 -10.99 4.55
CA ARG A 65 -17.06 -9.87 5.33
C ARG A 65 -16.26 -9.65 6.62
N LYS A 66 -15.94 -10.72 7.35
CA LYS A 66 -15.09 -10.63 8.56
C LYS A 66 -13.72 -10.00 8.30
N VAL A 67 -13.15 -10.21 7.11
CA VAL A 67 -11.89 -9.55 6.72
C VAL A 67 -12.10 -8.05 6.54
N TYR A 68 -13.18 -7.63 5.86
CA TYR A 68 -13.53 -6.21 5.70
C TYR A 68 -13.85 -5.54 7.05
N GLU A 69 -14.56 -6.21 7.95
CA GLU A 69 -14.81 -5.74 9.31
C GLU A 69 -13.51 -5.55 10.09
N ARG A 70 -12.56 -6.50 9.98
CA ARG A 70 -11.23 -6.35 10.59
C ARG A 70 -10.45 -5.18 9.99
N LEU A 71 -10.52 -4.97 8.67
CA LEU A 71 -9.85 -3.86 7.99
C LEU A 71 -10.45 -2.50 8.37
N THR A 72 -11.74 -2.46 8.71
CA THR A 72 -12.47 -1.23 9.07
C THR A 72 -12.54 -0.97 10.58
N ASN A 73 -11.90 -1.84 11.39
CA ASN A 73 -11.72 -1.65 12.83
C ASN A 73 -10.98 -0.34 13.12
N ASP A 74 -11.40 0.38 14.16
CA ASP A 74 -10.80 1.65 14.58
C ASP A 74 -9.27 1.61 14.74
N ASP A 75 -8.71 0.52 15.26
CA ASP A 75 -7.25 0.39 15.40
C ASP A 75 -6.54 0.38 14.03
N MET A 76 -7.04 -0.44 13.10
CA MET A 76 -6.52 -0.52 11.73
C MET A 76 -6.69 0.81 11.00
N MET A 77 -7.87 1.43 11.12
CA MET A 77 -8.15 2.73 10.51
C MET A 77 -7.21 3.83 11.02
N LYS A 78 -6.96 3.88 12.34
CA LYS A 78 -6.00 4.83 12.93
C LYS A 78 -4.58 4.62 12.40
N ARG A 79 -4.15 3.37 12.19
CA ARG A 79 -2.84 3.05 11.61
C ARG A 79 -2.73 3.49 10.15
N CYS A 80 -3.79 3.28 9.36
CA CYS A 80 -3.85 3.73 7.97
C CYS A 80 -3.81 5.26 7.86
N LEU A 81 -4.51 5.99 8.74
CA LEU A 81 -4.53 7.46 8.76
C LEU A 81 -3.16 8.08 9.10
N LYS A 82 -2.35 7.39 9.91
CA LYS A 82 -0.98 7.83 10.23
C LYS A 82 0.01 7.66 9.07
N GLY A 83 -0.42 7.10 7.94
CA GLY A 83 0.43 6.93 6.75
C GLY A 83 1.62 5.99 6.98
N HIS A 84 1.58 5.16 8.02
CA HIS A 84 2.58 4.12 8.22
C HIS A 84 2.53 3.15 7.04
N THR A 85 3.70 2.65 6.62
CA THR A 85 3.76 1.64 5.56
C THR A 85 3.00 0.40 6.01
N GLN A 86 2.11 -0.11 5.15
CA GLN A 86 1.31 -1.30 5.45
C GLN A 86 2.17 -2.56 5.67
N ASN A 87 3.43 -2.54 5.21
CA ASN A 87 4.33 -3.66 5.33
C ASN A 87 5.73 -3.23 5.83
N PRO A 88 5.99 -3.32 7.14
CA PRO A 88 7.33 -3.16 7.72
C PRO A 88 8.38 -4.07 7.04
N ASN A 89 7.98 -5.27 6.60
CA ASN A 89 8.88 -6.22 5.97
C ASN A 89 9.33 -5.76 4.58
N GLU A 90 8.47 -5.10 3.80
CA GLU A 90 8.86 -4.48 2.52
C GLU A 90 9.92 -3.40 2.73
N SER A 91 9.79 -2.60 3.79
CA SER A 91 10.82 -1.61 4.13
C SER A 91 12.13 -2.26 4.58
N PHE A 92 12.09 -3.36 5.34
CA PHE A 92 13.28 -4.09 5.74
C PHE A 92 14.01 -4.75 4.56
N HIS A 93 13.29 -5.48 3.71
CA HIS A 93 13.88 -6.12 2.53
C HIS A 93 14.49 -5.10 1.57
N SER A 94 13.89 -3.91 1.43
CA SER A 94 14.47 -2.82 0.65
C SER A 94 15.85 -2.37 1.17
N ARG A 95 16.09 -2.44 2.49
CA ARG A 95 17.38 -2.13 3.11
C ARG A 95 18.41 -3.23 2.88
N VAL A 96 18.01 -4.49 3.02
CA VAL A 96 18.88 -5.62 2.70
C VAL A 96 19.33 -5.53 1.24
N TRP A 97 18.42 -5.24 0.31
CA TRP A 97 18.75 -5.14 -1.11
C TRP A 97 19.55 -3.88 -1.48
N LEU A 98 19.48 -2.82 -0.67
CA LEU A 98 20.39 -1.67 -0.82
C LEU A 98 21.84 -2.08 -0.58
N TYR A 99 22.09 -2.91 0.44
CA TYR A 99 23.43 -3.34 0.79
C TYR A 99 23.91 -4.56 -0.01
N SER A 100 23.00 -5.46 -0.38
CA SER A 100 23.27 -6.64 -1.19
C SER A 100 22.23 -6.74 -2.32
N PRO A 101 22.51 -6.14 -3.49
CA PRO A 101 21.59 -6.14 -4.61
C PRO A 101 21.32 -7.54 -5.14
N LYS A 102 20.05 -7.86 -5.44
CA LYS A 102 19.62 -9.20 -5.89
C LYS A 102 20.32 -9.70 -7.16
N HIS A 103 20.74 -8.79 -8.02
CA HIS A 103 21.34 -9.12 -9.31
C HIS A 103 22.85 -9.35 -9.21
N LEU A 104 23.45 -9.20 -8.02
CA LEU A 104 24.87 -9.39 -7.79
C LEU A 104 25.11 -10.60 -6.89
N ASN A 105 26.04 -11.47 -7.30
CA ASN A 105 26.49 -12.56 -6.47
C ASN A 105 27.24 -12.01 -5.25
N THR A 106 26.77 -12.37 -4.05
CA THR A 106 27.31 -11.91 -2.78
C THR A 106 27.75 -13.12 -1.95
N SER A 107 28.92 -13.05 -1.33
CA SER A 107 29.38 -14.11 -0.42
C SER A 107 28.56 -14.13 0.87
N LYS A 108 28.46 -15.29 1.53
CA LYS A 108 27.71 -15.43 2.80
C LYS A 108 28.11 -14.36 3.83
N ASN A 109 29.40 -14.14 4.03
CA ASN A 109 29.89 -13.16 5.01
C ASN A 109 29.45 -11.73 4.69
N LYS A 110 29.42 -11.35 3.40
CA LYS A 110 28.93 -10.04 2.97
C LYS A 110 27.42 -9.90 3.19
N LEU A 111 26.66 -10.96 2.92
CA LEU A 111 25.23 -10.98 3.14
C LEU A 111 24.89 -10.88 4.64
N ASP A 112 25.59 -11.66 5.48
CA ASP A 112 25.40 -11.65 6.93
C ASP A 112 25.67 -10.25 7.51
N PHE A 113 26.74 -9.59 7.05
CA PHE A 113 27.04 -8.20 7.41
C PHE A 113 25.98 -7.20 6.91
N ALA A 114 25.54 -7.34 5.65
CA ALA A 114 24.50 -6.51 5.07
C ALA A 114 23.17 -6.60 5.84
N VAL A 115 22.79 -7.81 6.25
CA VAL A 115 21.59 -8.06 7.05
C VAL A 115 21.74 -7.46 8.44
N ALA A 116 22.87 -7.69 9.14
CA ALA A 116 23.12 -7.12 10.46
C ALA A 116 23.06 -5.58 10.44
N ARG A 117 23.65 -4.96 9.40
CA ARG A 117 23.57 -3.51 9.19
C ARG A 117 22.16 -3.05 8.88
N ALA A 118 21.41 -3.79 8.05
CA ALA A 118 20.01 -3.47 7.76
C ALA A 118 19.13 -3.51 9.01
N VAL A 119 19.28 -4.52 9.86
CA VAL A 119 18.55 -4.64 11.13
C VAL A 119 18.87 -3.45 12.04
N SER A 120 20.15 -3.12 12.17
CA SER A 120 20.59 -2.05 13.06
C SER A 120 20.04 -0.68 12.60
N VAL A 121 20.19 -0.36 11.31
CA VAL A 121 19.66 0.89 10.72
C VAL A 121 18.13 0.93 10.75
N TYR A 122 17.47 -0.21 10.54
CA TYR A 122 16.01 -0.28 10.55
C TYR A 122 15.42 0.01 11.94
N ASN A 123 16.08 -0.50 12.99
CA ASN A 123 15.60 -0.37 14.36
C ASN A 123 16.03 0.93 15.05
N ALA A 124 17.27 1.40 14.80
CA ALA A 124 17.86 2.53 15.51
C ALA A 124 18.12 3.78 14.62
N GLY A 125 18.06 3.66 13.28
CA GLY A 125 18.45 4.75 12.38
C GLY A 125 19.96 4.80 12.13
N TYR A 126 20.40 5.54 11.12
CA TYR A 126 21.78 5.64 10.66
C TYR A 126 22.74 6.22 11.69
N LYS A 127 22.31 7.22 12.46
CA LYS A 127 23.13 7.86 13.49
C LYS A 127 23.37 6.94 14.69
N ASP A 128 22.31 6.36 15.24
CA ASP A 128 22.42 5.54 16.45
C ASP A 128 22.91 4.12 16.15
N SER A 129 22.68 3.61 14.94
CA SER A 129 23.21 2.31 14.50
C SER A 129 24.64 2.37 13.95
N ASN A 130 25.38 3.42 14.28
CA ASN A 130 26.64 3.70 13.65
C ASN A 130 27.75 2.73 14.12
N ILE A 131 28.28 1.93 13.20
CA ILE A 131 29.37 0.99 13.46
C ILE A 131 30.77 1.65 13.51
N TYR A 132 30.90 2.92 13.12
CA TYR A 132 32.21 3.59 13.04
C TYR A 132 32.90 3.66 14.41
N GLU A 133 32.13 3.89 15.48
CA GLU A 133 32.67 3.92 16.85
C GLU A 133 33.22 2.54 17.26
N SER A 134 32.46 1.47 17.00
CA SER A 134 32.89 0.09 17.25
C SER A 134 34.11 -0.34 16.42
N LEU A 135 34.36 0.32 15.29
CA LEU A 135 35.51 0.09 14.42
C LEU A 135 36.71 1.00 14.75
N GLY A 136 36.61 1.84 15.79
CA GLY A 136 37.66 2.79 16.17
C GLY A 136 37.87 3.93 15.17
N ILE A 137 36.90 4.19 14.30
CA ILE A 137 36.96 5.26 13.30
C ILE A 137 36.43 6.56 13.93
N PRO A 138 37.23 7.64 13.96
CA PRO A 138 36.84 8.88 14.64
C PRO A 138 35.58 9.50 14.02
N PHE A 139 34.63 9.84 14.89
CA PHE A 139 33.37 10.44 14.50
C PHE A 139 33.55 11.94 14.20
N THR A 140 33.67 12.29 12.93
CA THR A 140 33.81 13.70 12.52
C THR A 140 32.46 14.40 12.46
N LYS A 141 32.45 15.73 12.65
CA LYS A 141 31.25 16.57 12.46
C LYS A 141 30.63 16.43 11.06
N THR A 142 31.44 16.12 10.05
CA THR A 142 30.97 15.87 8.69
C THR A 142 30.22 14.55 8.60
N THR A 143 30.74 13.49 9.21
CA THR A 143 30.10 12.18 9.29
C THR A 143 28.77 12.28 10.04
N GLU A 144 28.73 12.99 11.17
CA GLU A 144 27.49 13.21 11.92
C GLU A 144 26.40 13.86 11.07
N LYS A 145 26.73 14.97 10.39
CA LYS A 145 25.79 15.67 9.49
C LYS A 145 25.31 14.76 8.36
N TYR A 146 26.18 13.91 7.83
CA TYR A 146 25.82 12.97 6.77
C TYR A 146 24.82 11.91 7.27
N LEU A 147 25.04 11.33 8.45
CA LEU A 147 24.12 10.35 9.05
C LEU A 147 22.78 10.99 9.42
N ASP A 148 22.80 12.18 10.04
CA ASP A 148 21.58 12.94 10.35
C ASP A 148 20.76 13.24 9.07
N ASN A 149 21.42 13.55 7.96
CA ASN A 149 20.75 13.77 6.69
C ASN A 149 20.13 12.49 6.14
N ASN A 150 20.81 11.35 6.25
CA ASN A 150 20.25 10.06 5.85
C ASN A 150 19.02 9.68 6.67
N ASP A 151 19.04 9.91 7.98
CA ASP A 151 17.88 9.69 8.86
C ASP A 151 16.71 10.61 8.48
N LYS A 152 16.98 11.89 8.20
CA LYS A 152 15.95 12.80 7.68
C LYS A 152 15.37 12.33 6.33
N MET A 153 16.21 11.76 5.46
CA MET A 153 15.78 11.24 4.16
C MET A 153 14.96 9.94 4.29
N MET A 154 15.20 9.11 5.31
CA MET A 154 14.36 7.94 5.61
C MET A 154 12.91 8.35 5.92
N ASP A 155 12.73 9.44 6.66
CA ASP A 155 11.42 10.00 6.96
C ASP A 155 10.79 10.79 5.81
N ALA A 156 11.60 11.26 4.84
CA ALA A 156 11.14 12.19 3.82
C ALA A 156 9.98 11.63 2.96
N PRO A 157 9.99 10.36 2.51
CA PRO A 157 8.84 9.76 1.82
C PRO A 157 7.56 9.75 2.67
N LEU A 158 7.66 9.41 3.95
CA LEU A 158 6.54 9.44 4.89
C LEU A 158 6.03 10.86 5.09
N LYS A 159 6.93 11.81 5.38
CA LYS A 159 6.63 13.23 5.51
C LYS A 159 6.01 13.79 4.23
N LYS A 160 6.46 13.37 3.04
CA LYS A 160 5.87 13.76 1.74
C LYS A 160 4.46 13.21 1.57
N ARG A 161 4.23 11.93 1.89
CA ARG A 161 2.89 11.30 1.89
C ARG A 161 1.94 12.03 2.85
N MET A 162 2.39 12.31 4.06
CA MET A 162 1.61 12.99 5.10
C MET A 162 1.32 14.47 4.77
N ARG A 163 2.30 15.17 4.18
CA ARG A 163 2.17 16.59 3.79
C ARG A 163 1.36 16.78 2.51
N ASN A 164 1.10 15.71 1.76
CA ASN A 164 0.24 15.74 0.58
C ASN A 164 -1.21 15.96 1.05
N LYS A 165 -1.59 17.22 1.28
CA LYS A 165 -2.95 17.64 1.67
C LYS A 165 -4.03 17.12 0.72
N ARG A 166 -3.65 16.76 -0.52
CA ARG A 166 -4.50 16.07 -1.50
C ARG A 166 -4.97 14.70 -0.99
N LEU A 167 -4.07 13.88 -0.43
CA LEU A 167 -4.41 12.58 0.18
C LEU A 167 -5.21 12.72 1.49
N GLN A 168 -5.04 13.82 2.23
CA GLN A 168 -5.83 14.10 3.43
C GLN A 168 -7.22 14.69 3.12
N LYS A 169 -7.37 15.47 2.03
CA LYS A 169 -8.69 15.93 1.52
C LYS A 169 -9.43 14.80 0.78
N GLU A 170 -8.72 13.89 0.12
CA GLU A 170 -9.25 12.66 -0.52
C GLU A 170 -9.45 11.52 0.49
N LEU A 171 -9.84 11.84 1.73
CA LEU A 171 -10.44 10.86 2.65
C LEU A 171 -11.81 10.37 2.16
N HIS A 172 -12.35 11.03 1.12
CA HIS A 172 -13.24 10.45 0.12
C HIS A 172 -12.41 9.62 -0.87
N TYR A 173 -12.00 8.43 -0.45
CA TYR A 173 -11.59 7.41 -1.39
C TYR A 173 -12.79 7.13 -2.31
N THR A 174 -12.64 7.35 -3.61
CA THR A 174 -13.63 6.96 -4.62
C THR A 174 -13.15 5.64 -5.27
N PRO A 175 -13.64 4.48 -4.81
CA PRO A 175 -13.42 3.24 -5.54
C PRO A 175 -13.92 3.42 -6.99
N GLY A 176 -13.08 3.14 -7.99
CA GLY A 176 -13.45 3.28 -9.40
C GLY A 176 -13.03 4.58 -10.09
N GLY A 177 -12.17 5.39 -9.47
CA GLY A 177 -11.45 6.44 -10.20
C GLY A 177 -10.76 5.84 -11.43
N ILE A 178 -11.18 6.29 -12.63
CA ILE A 178 -10.47 6.04 -13.88
C ILE A 178 -9.02 6.41 -13.62
N PHE A 179 -8.12 5.43 -13.62
CA PHE A 179 -6.70 5.72 -13.67
C PHE A 179 -6.52 6.69 -14.84
N PRO A 180 -6.02 7.93 -14.63
CA PRO A 180 -5.59 8.72 -15.77
C PRO A 180 -4.62 7.83 -16.55
N LYS A 181 -4.89 7.63 -17.84
CA LYS A 181 -3.94 6.97 -18.73
C LYS A 181 -2.63 7.76 -18.61
N PHE A 182 -1.73 7.27 -17.77
CA PHE A 182 -0.35 7.68 -17.80
C PHE A 182 0.24 6.91 -18.97
N ASP A 183 0.29 7.57 -20.12
CA ASP A 183 1.14 7.17 -21.23
C ASP A 183 2.59 7.24 -20.72
N GLY A 184 3.07 6.12 -20.17
CA GLY A 184 4.33 6.09 -19.44
C GLY A 184 4.52 4.79 -18.69
N VAL A 185 4.87 3.74 -19.44
CA VAL A 185 5.67 2.57 -19.05
C VAL A 185 5.80 2.37 -17.53
N TYR A 186 4.85 1.66 -16.93
CA TYR A 186 5.16 0.93 -15.70
C TYR A 186 5.91 -0.34 -16.11
N ALA A 187 7.22 -0.33 -15.86
CA ALA A 187 8.06 -1.53 -15.90
C ALA A 187 7.59 -2.49 -14.80
N ILE A 188 6.59 -3.31 -15.13
CA ILE A 188 6.32 -4.55 -14.42
C ILE A 188 7.35 -5.54 -14.94
N GLY A 189 8.33 -5.89 -14.10
CA GLY A 189 9.33 -6.89 -14.45
C GLY A 189 8.65 -8.20 -14.80
N GLU A 190 8.67 -8.54 -16.09
CA GLU A 190 8.34 -9.87 -16.57
C GLU A 190 9.26 -10.89 -15.91
N ILE A 191 8.69 -11.78 -15.10
CA ILE A 191 9.34 -13.03 -14.74
C ILE A 191 9.25 -13.92 -16.00
N ARG A 192 10.26 -13.84 -16.86
CA ARG A 192 10.46 -14.85 -17.90
C ARG A 192 10.96 -16.13 -17.24
N ALA A 193 10.09 -17.12 -17.20
CA ALA A 193 10.48 -18.50 -16.97
C ALA A 193 11.31 -18.97 -18.18
N ASN A 194 12.63 -19.05 -18.01
CA ASN A 194 13.48 -19.72 -18.99
C ASN A 194 13.24 -21.22 -18.88
N GLN A 195 12.52 -21.79 -19.85
CA GLN A 195 12.61 -23.20 -20.18
C GLN A 195 13.96 -23.42 -20.89
N SER A 196 14.79 -24.30 -20.33
CA SER A 196 15.99 -24.82 -20.99
C SER A 196 15.60 -25.89 -22.00
N PRO A 197 16.11 -25.88 -23.24
CA PRO A 197 16.22 -27.09 -24.03
C PRO A 197 17.58 -27.76 -23.80
N SER A 198 17.51 -29.08 -23.87
CA SER A 198 18.57 -30.11 -23.86
C SER A 198 19.80 -29.80 -24.70
#